data_AF-A0A252EC07-F1
#
_entry.id   AF-A0A252EC07-F1
#
_cell.length_a   1.000
_cell.length_b   1.000
_cell.length_c   1.000
_cell.angle_alpha   90.00
_cell.angle_beta   90.00
_cell.angle_gamma   90.00
#
_symmetry.space_group_name_H-M   'P 1'
#
loop_
_entity.id
_entity.type
_entity.pdbx_description
1 polymer ?
#
loop_
_entity_poly.entity_id
_entity_poly.type
_entity_poly.pdbx_seq_one_letter_code
_entity_poly.pdbx_strand_id
1 'polypeptide(L)' 'MTLTSRVVHSDPDILGGTPVFVGTRVPIKTLLDYLEVGDSLDVFLDHFPSVSREQAIAALELAKEMLTGYANPS' A
#
# COMPACT_ATOMS: atom_id res chain seq x y z
N MET A 1 15.67 11.88 -1.50
CA MET A 1 14.81 11.41 -2.59
C MET A 1 14.86 9.89 -2.56
N THR A 2 14.01 9.26 -1.76
CA THR A 2 13.82 7.81 -1.77
C THR A 2 13.22 7.47 -3.13
N LEU A 3 13.93 6.66 -3.93
CA LEU A 3 13.34 6.07 -5.13
C LEU A 3 12.20 5.17 -4.67
N THR A 4 10.98 5.69 -4.65
CA THR A 4 9.77 4.88 -4.53
C THR A 4 9.67 4.05 -5.81
N SER A 5 10.30 2.87 -5.79
CA SER A 5 9.93 1.79 -6.70
C SER A 5 8.40 1.73 -6.76
N ARG A 6 7.81 1.64 -7.95
CA ARG A 6 6.34 1.51 -8.11
C ARG A 6 5.87 0.30 -7.29
N VAL A 7 5.40 0.53 -6.07
CA VAL A 7 4.91 -0.52 -5.18
C VAL A 7 3.40 -0.73 -5.33
N VAL A 8 2.71 0.29 -5.84
CA VAL A 8 1.29 0.25 -6.19
C VAL A 8 1.14 0.45 -7.69
N HIS A 9 0.21 -0.28 -8.31
CA HIS A 9 -0.27 0.01 -9.64
C HIS A 9 -1.78 -0.18 -9.74
N SER A 10 -2.37 0.42 -10.76
CA SER A 10 -3.77 0.27 -11.15
C SER A 10 -3.79 -0.05 -12.64
N ASP A 11 -4.45 -1.13 -12.99
CA ASP A 11 -4.61 -1.61 -14.36
C ASP A 11 -6.07 -2.10 -14.50
N PRO A 12 -6.85 -1.61 -15.48
CA PRO A 12 -8.23 -2.06 -15.70
C PRO A 12 -8.38 -3.59 -15.81
N ASP A 13 -7.37 -4.27 -16.34
CA ASP A 13 -7.35 -5.72 -16.50
C ASP A 13 -7.04 -6.46 -15.18
N ILE A 14 -6.65 -5.73 -14.13
CA ILE A 14 -6.34 -6.26 -12.79
C ILE A 14 -7.35 -5.73 -11.78
N LEU A 15 -8.23 -6.63 -11.32
CA LEU A 15 -9.25 -6.34 -10.30
C LEU A 15 -10.08 -5.07 -10.64
N GLY A 16 -10.39 -4.89 -11.93
CA GLY A 16 -11.18 -3.77 -12.43
C GLY A 16 -10.54 -2.39 -12.22
N GLY A 17 -9.21 -2.30 -12.18
CA GLY A 17 -8.49 -1.04 -11.94
C GLY A 17 -8.32 -0.69 -10.46
N THR A 18 -8.71 -1.56 -9.54
CA THR A 18 -8.45 -1.35 -8.11
C THR A 18 -6.93 -1.22 -7.87
N PRO A 19 -6.44 -0.21 -7.14
CA PRO A 19 -5.03 -0.10 -6.82
C PRO A 19 -4.54 -1.28 -5.96
N VAL A 20 -3.56 -2.02 -6.46
CA VAL A 20 -3.00 -3.23 -5.82
C VAL A 20 -1.48 -3.14 -5.66
N PHE A 21 -0.93 -3.92 -4.72
CA PHE A 21 0.51 -4.13 -4.65
C PHE A 21 1.02 -4.78 -5.94
N VAL A 22 2.10 -4.23 -6.52
CA VAL A 22 2.74 -4.76 -7.73
C VAL A 22 3.11 -6.23 -7.56
N GLY A 23 2.76 -7.04 -8.56
CA GLY A 23 2.98 -8.50 -8.54
C GLY A 23 1.92 -9.29 -7.77
N THR A 24 0.90 -8.61 -7.22
CA THR A 24 -0.18 -9.25 -6.46
C THR A 24 -1.56 -8.80 -6.97
N ARG A 25 -2.61 -9.41 -6.42
CA ARG A 25 -3.99 -8.90 -6.53
C ARG A 25 -4.51 -8.32 -5.20
N VAL A 26 -3.61 -8.02 -4.26
CA VAL A 26 -3.97 -7.54 -2.92
C VAL A 26 -4.19 -6.02 -2.99
N PRO A 27 -5.40 -5.52 -2.69
CA PRO A 27 -5.68 -4.09 -2.70
C PRO A 27 -4.90 -3.34 -1.62
N ILE A 28 -4.46 -2.12 -1.94
CA ILE A 28 -3.85 -1.24 -0.92
C ILE A 28 -4.85 -0.87 0.17
N LYS A 29 -6.12 -0.73 -0.20
CA LYS A 29 -7.20 -0.49 0.77
C LYS A 29 -7.22 -1.56 1.87
N THR A 30 -6.95 -2.83 1.53
CA THR A 30 -6.95 -3.91 2.52
C THR A 30 -5.86 -3.72 3.57
N LEU A 31 -4.67 -3.22 3.22
CA LEU A 31 -3.65 -2.89 4.22
C LEU A 31 -4.16 -1.79 5.17
N LEU A 32 -4.78 -0.74 4.62
CA LEU A 32 -5.30 0.37 5.44
C LEU A 32 -6.44 -0.09 6.35
N ASP A 33 -7.36 -0.92 5.84
CA ASP A 33 -8.48 -1.48 6.61
C ASP A 33 -8.00 -2.26 7.84
N TYR A 34 -6.91 -3.03 7.72
CA TYR A 34 -6.30 -3.75 8.86
C TYR A 34 -5.76 -2.76 9.90
N LEU A 35 -5.01 -1.76 9.46
CA LEU A 35 -4.44 -0.76 10.37
C LEU A 35 -5.53 0.09 11.04
N GLU A 36 -6.63 0.39 10.35
CA GLU A 36 -7.78 1.14 10.87
C GLU A 36 -8.48 0.42 12.03
N VAL A 37 -8.53 -0.91 12.01
CA VAL A 37 -9.12 -1.71 13.10
C VAL A 37 -8.12 -2.04 14.22
N GLY A 38 -6.87 -1.58 14.09
CA GLY A 38 -5.82 -1.76 15.09
C GLY A 38 -4.98 -3.02 14.93
N ASP A 39 -5.13 -3.76 13.82
CA ASP A 39 -4.26 -4.90 13.53
C ASP A 39 -2.84 -4.43 13.20
N SER A 40 -1.85 -5.27 13.51
CA SER A 40 -0.46 -4.96 13.20
C SER A 40 -0.13 -5.24 11.73
N LEU A 41 0.96 -4.66 11.25
CA LEU A 41 1.52 -4.99 9.95
C LEU A 41 1.86 -6.48 9.83
N ASP A 42 2.27 -7.12 10.92
CA ASP A 42 2.60 -8.55 10.93
C ASP A 42 1.36 -9.41 10.67
N VAL A 43 0.22 -9.08 11.30
CA VAL A 43 -1.06 -9.76 11.07
C VAL A 43 -1.49 -9.64 9.60
N PHE A 44 -1.33 -8.46 8.99
CA PHE A 44 -1.60 -8.29 7.56
C PHE A 44 -0.70 -9.19 6.69
N LEU A 45 0.61 -9.23 6.97
CA LEU A 45 1.57 -10.03 6.19
C LEU A 45 1.33 -11.53 6.33
N ASP A 46 0.87 -11.99 7.50
CA ASP A 46 0.49 -13.38 7.74
C ASP A 46 -0.71 -13.81 6.88
N HIS A 47 -1.69 -12.92 6.69
CA HIS A 47 -2.85 -13.17 5.83
C HIS A 47 -2.55 -12.98 4.34
N PHE A 48 -1.59 -12.12 3.98
CA PHE A 48 -1.21 -11.80 2.61
C PHE A 48 0.30 -12.02 2.35
N PRO A 49 0.80 -13.27 2.42
CA PRO A 49 2.23 -13.56 2.29
C PRO A 49 2.81 -13.27 0.90
N SER A 50 1.96 -12.97 -0.09
CA SER A 50 2.39 -12.49 -1.41
C SER A 50 2.89 -11.05 -1.40
N VAL A 51 2.57 -10.27 -0.37
CA VAL A 51 3.07 -8.91 -0.18
C VAL A 51 4.30 -8.97 0.69
N SER A 52 5.43 -8.46 0.20
CA SER A 52 6.64 -8.39 1.02
C SER A 52 6.52 -7.30 2.09
N ARG A 53 7.24 -7.45 3.20
CA ARG A 53 7.31 -6.41 4.24
C ARG A 53 7.81 -5.10 3.68
N GLU A 54 8.82 -5.14 2.82
CA GLU A 54 9.40 -3.98 2.14
C GLU A 54 8.36 -3.28 1.26
N GLN A 55 7.54 -4.03 0.52
CA GLN A 55 6.45 -3.46 -0.27
C GLN A 55 5.41 -2.76 0.61
N ALA A 56 5.01 -3.39 1.73
CA ALA A 56 4.04 -2.81 2.63
C ALA A 56 4.57 -1.54 3.31
N ILE A 57 5.83 -1.54 3.77
CA ILE A 57 6.49 -0.35 4.34
C ILE A 57 6.57 0.77 3.31
N ALA A 58 7.01 0.48 2.08
CA ALA A 58 7.11 1.47 1.02
C ALA A 58 5.74 2.08 0.66
N ALA A 59 4.66 1.28 0.70
CA ALA A 59 3.30 1.80 0.51
C ALA A 59 2.87 2.75 1.64
N LEU A 60 3.22 2.43 2.90
CA LEU A 60 2.95 3.31 4.04
C LEU A 60 3.78 4.61 4.00
N GLU A 61 5.03 4.54 3.54
CA GLU A 61 5.87 5.71 3.32
C GLU A 61 5.27 6.63 2.25
N LEU A 62 4.81 6.06 1.13
CA LEU A 62 4.11 6.82 0.09
C LEU A 62 2.83 7.47 0.64
N ALA A 63 2.02 6.73 1.41
CA ALA A 63 0.80 7.28 2.02
C ALA A 63 1.12 8.45 2.97
N LYS A 64 2.18 8.32 3.78
CA LYS A 64 2.69 9.38 4.66
C LYS A 64 3.09 10.61 3.86
N GLU A 65 3.88 10.46 2.79
CA GLU A 65 4.30 11.57 1.93
C GLU A 65 3.10 12.29 1.28
N MET A 66 2.11 11.54 0.80
CA MET A 66 0.89 12.11 0.19
C MET A 66 0.06 12.91 1.20
N LEU A 67 -0.11 12.38 2.42
CA LEU A 67 -0.87 13.05 3.48
C LEU A 67 -0.17 14.29 4.00
N THR A 68 1.16 14.24 4.21
CA THR A 68 1.91 15.41 4.64
C THR A 68 2.00 16.48 3.54
N GLY A 69 2.08 16.06 2.28
CA GLY A 69 1.99 16.96 1.13
C GLY A 69 0.62 17.64 1.03
N TYR A 70 -0.48 16.90 1.24
CA TYR A 70 -1.82 17.45 1.26
C TYR A 70 -2.01 18.55 2.33
N ALA A 71 -1.44 18.35 3.51
CA ALA A 71 -1.54 19.30 4.62
C ALA A 71 -0.66 20.55 4.44
N ASN A 72 0.37 20.49 3.59
CA ASN A 72 1.28 21.60 3.30
C ASN A 72 1.09 22.07 1.85
N PRO A 73 -0.02 22.78 1.54
CA PRO A 73 -0.18 23.38 0.24
C PRO A 73 0.96 24.38 0.05
N SER A 74 1.66 24.25 -1.06
CA SER A 74 2.72 25.19 -1.48
C SER A 74 2.21 26.61 -1.58
#